data_AF-A0A7R9MLW1-F1
#
_entry.id   AF-A0A7R9MLW1-F1
#
_cell.length_a   1.000
_cell.length_b   1.000
_cell.length_c   1.000
_cell.angle_alpha   90.00
_cell.angle_beta   90.00
_cell.angle_gamma   90.00
#
_symmetry.space_group_name_H-M   'P 1'
#
loop_
_entity.id
_entity.type
_entity.pdbx_description
1 polymer ?
#
loop_
_entity_poly.entity_id
_entity_poly.type
_entity_poly.pdbx_seq_one_letter_code
_entity_poly.pdbx_strand_id
1 'polypeptide(L)' 'MDTSKADEHFKYMLIEEDVANGNAMTSDRFKDLVYDFWVSTDPDSKGKYMFGPFDQSIDVLEQKIQKKD' A
#
# COMPACT_ATOMS: atom_id res chain seq x y z
N MET A 1 -10.74 -9.03 -7.44
CA MET A 1 -9.63 -8.10 -7.71
C MET A 1 -10.07 -7.14 -8.79
N ASP A 2 -10.68 -6.03 -8.36
CA ASP A 2 -10.96 -4.92 -9.26
C ASP A 2 -9.64 -4.16 -9.52
N THR A 3 -9.07 -4.37 -10.70
CA THR A 3 -7.80 -3.74 -11.11
C THR A 3 -8.01 -2.37 -11.76
N SER A 4 -9.26 -1.89 -11.86
CA SER A 4 -9.58 -0.62 -12.53
C SER A 4 -8.85 0.59 -11.95
N LYS A 5 -8.50 0.53 -10.66
CA LYS A 5 -7.77 1.59 -9.93
C LYS A 5 -6.31 1.29 -9.66
N ALA A 6 -5.78 0.18 -10.17
CA ALA A 6 -4.40 -0.23 -9.89
C ALA A 6 -3.37 0.82 -10.34
N ASP A 7 -3.58 1.45 -11.50
CA ASP A 7 -2.72 2.51 -12.03
C ASP A 7 -2.79 3.80 -11.19
N GLU A 8 -3.98 4.16 -10.70
CA GLU A 8 -4.17 5.32 -9.82
C GLU A 8 -3.45 5.12 -8.48
N HIS A 9 -3.60 3.94 -7.87
CA HIS A 9 -2.94 3.60 -6.61
C HIS A 9 -1.43 3.48 -6.76
N PHE A 10 -0.95 2.90 -7.87
CA PHE A 10 0.47 2.89 -8.19
C PHE A 10 1.02 4.31 -8.28
N LYS A 11 0.36 5.22 -9.01
CA LYS A 11 0.79 6.62 -9.13
C LYS A 11 0.73 7.38 -7.80
N TYR A 12 -0.28 7.14 -6.97
CA TYR A 12 -0.41 7.76 -5.65
C TYR A 12 0.75 7.40 -4.70
N MET A 13 1.20 6.15 -4.77
CA MET A 13 2.32 5.65 -3.97
C MET A 13 3.65 6.34 -4.32
N LEU A 14 3.86 6.68 -5.60
CA LEU A 14 5.10 7.32 -6.05
C LEU A 14 5.28 8.71 -5.43
N ILE A 15 6.55 9.10 -5.24
CA ILE A 15 6.96 10.47 -4.96
C ILE A 15 7.66 11.07 -6.19
N GLU A 16 7.90 12.38 -6.19
CA GLU A 16 8.53 13.09 -7.31
C GLU A 16 9.88 12.48 -7.73
N GLU A 17 10.66 11.99 -6.76
CA GLU A 17 11.93 11.31 -7.01
C GLU A 17 11.74 10.00 -7.79
N ASP A 18 10.76 9.17 -7.40
CA ASP A 18 10.47 7.92 -8.10
C ASP A 18 10.01 8.20 -9.54
N VAL A 19 9.18 9.23 -9.73
CA VAL A 19 8.68 9.66 -11.04
C VAL A 19 9.84 10.16 -11.91
N ALA A 20 10.73 10.99 -11.36
CA ALA A 20 11.94 11.46 -12.03
C ALA A 20 12.87 10.29 -12.42
N ASN A 21 12.84 9.19 -11.66
CA ASN A 21 13.58 7.96 -11.94
C ASN A 21 12.81 6.96 -12.82
N GLY A 22 11.87 7.44 -13.65
CA GLY A 22 11.12 6.58 -14.56
C GLY A 22 10.11 5.66 -13.86
N ASN A 23 9.50 6.14 -12.77
CA ASN A 23 8.61 5.41 -11.88
C ASN A 23 9.28 4.24 -11.14
N ALA A 24 10.60 4.26 -10.99
CA ALA A 24 11.35 3.24 -10.29
C ALA A 24 11.73 3.70 -8.88
N MET A 25 11.23 2.97 -7.88
CA MET A 25 11.59 3.17 -6.48
C MET A 25 13.00 2.66 -6.19
N THR A 26 13.71 3.32 -5.28
CA THR A 26 14.96 2.79 -4.72
C THR A 26 14.66 1.61 -3.78
N SER A 27 15.68 0.78 -3.51
CA SER A 27 15.53 -0.36 -2.59
C SER A 27 15.11 0.08 -1.19
N ASP A 28 15.59 1.23 -0.73
CA ASP A 28 15.27 1.73 0.61
C ASP A 28 13.85 2.28 0.65
N ARG A 29 13.41 3.02 -0.38
CA ARG A 29 12.00 3.45 -0.52
C ARG A 29 11.03 2.28 -0.54
N PHE A 30 11.39 1.20 -1.24
CA PHE A 30 10.59 -0.02 -1.24
C PHE A 30 10.47 -0.61 0.17
N LYS A 31 11.57 -0.73 0.92
CA LYS A 31 11.56 -1.25 2.29
C LYS A 31 10.71 -0.36 3.22
N ASP A 32 10.82 0.95 3.08
CA ASP A 32 10.02 1.91 3.86
C ASP A 32 8.53 1.71 3.63
N LEU A 33 8.10 1.59 2.37
CA LEU A 33 6.69 1.36 2.03
C LEU A 33 6.18 -0.01 2.47
N VAL A 34 7.02 -1.05 2.42
CA VAL A 34 6.68 -2.36 2.99
C VAL A 34 6.54 -2.27 4.51
N TYR A 35 7.43 -1.55 5.19
CA TYR A 35 7.32 -1.37 6.63
C TYR A 35 6.05 -0.58 6.98
N ASP A 36 5.80 0.53 6.29
CA ASP A 36 4.60 1.36 6.41
C ASP A 36 3.32 0.53 6.22
N PHE A 37 3.28 -0.36 5.22
CA PHE A 37 2.17 -1.30 5.02
C PHE A 37 1.86 -2.15 6.26
N TRP A 38 2.88 -2.63 6.96
CA TRP A 38 2.70 -3.55 8.10
C TRP A 38 2.37 -2.84 9.41
N VAL A 39 2.90 -1.63 9.63
CA VAL A 39 2.84 -0.98 10.94
C VAL A 39 1.93 0.24 10.99
N SER A 40 1.60 0.82 9.83
CA SER A 40 0.88 2.09 9.80
C SER A 40 -0.61 1.92 10.09
N THR A 41 -1.08 2.68 11.07
CA THR A 41 -2.51 2.78 11.40
C THR A 41 -3.21 3.86 10.57
N ASP A 42 -2.47 4.66 9.81
CA ASP A 42 -3.01 5.75 8.99
C ASP A 42 -3.83 5.20 7.81
N PRO A 43 -5.13 5.50 7.69
CA PRO A 43 -5.95 5.07 6.54
C PRO A 43 -5.37 5.49 5.19
N ASP A 44 -4.65 6.61 5.13
CA ASP A 44 -4.12 7.21 3.90
C ASP A 44 -2.63 6.88 3.67
N SER A 45 -2.06 5.94 4.44
CA SER A 45 -0.68 5.47 4.27
C SER A 45 -0.42 4.94 2.85
N LYS A 46 0.65 5.43 2.23
CA LYS A 46 1.07 5.01 0.89
C LYS A 46 1.49 3.54 0.84
N GLY A 47 2.03 3.00 1.93
CA GLY A 47 2.41 1.60 2.05
C GLY A 47 1.24 0.65 1.79
N LYS A 48 0.00 1.05 2.13
CA LYS A 48 -1.22 0.24 1.91
C LYS A 48 -1.47 -0.18 0.47
N TYR A 49 -0.86 0.51 -0.50
CA TYR A 49 -1.01 0.21 -1.93
C TYR A 49 0.08 -0.71 -2.51
N MET A 50 1.10 -1.10 -1.73
CA MET A 50 2.24 -1.93 -2.18
C MET A 50 1.85 -3.30 -2.72
N PHE A 51 0.79 -3.91 -2.18
CA PHE A 51 0.35 -5.27 -2.55
C PHE A 51 -1.03 -5.27 -3.23
N GLY A 52 -1.41 -4.12 -3.80
CA GLY A 52 -2.70 -3.88 -4.44
C GLY A 52 -3.80 -3.47 -3.46
N PRO A 53 -4.94 -2.97 -3.96
CA PRO A 53 -6.07 -2.67 -3.10
C PRO A 53 -6.54 -3.97 -2.43
N PHE A 54 -6.66 -3.95 -1.11
CA PHE A 54 -7.38 -5.01 -0.41
C PHE A 54 -8.82 -5.00 -0.95
N ASP A 55 -9.24 -6.08 -1.62
CA ASP A 55 -10.63 -6.33 -2.04
C ASP A 55 -11.63 -6.32 -0.84
N GLN A 56 -11.17 -6.04 0.39
CA GLN A 56 -11.93 -6.11 1.63
C GLN A 56 -11.69 -4.86 2.46
N SER A 57 -12.76 -4.31 3.04
CA SER A 57 -12.64 -3.18 3.97
C SER A 57 -11.73 -3.56 5.15
N ILE A 58 -11.04 -2.56 5.71
CA ILE A 58 -10.20 -2.72 6.90
C ILE A 58 -10.97 -3.43 8.02
N ASP A 59 -12.26 -3.13 8.20
CA ASP A 59 -13.15 -3.80 9.16
C ASP A 59 -13.20 -5.33 8.99
N VAL A 60 -13.19 -5.82 7.74
CA VAL A 60 -13.21 -7.26 7.44
C VAL A 60 -11.85 -7.92 7.73
N LEU A 61 -10.76 -7.17 7.57
CA LEU A 61 -9.41 -7.62 7.89
C LEU A 61 -9.21 -7.66 9.41
N GLU A 62 -9.67 -6.65 10.14
CA GLU A 62 -9.63 -6.58 11.60
C GLU A 62 -10.45 -7.71 12.25
N GLN A 63 -11.62 -8.06 11.70
CA GLN A 63 -12.42 -9.20 12.16
C GLN A 63 -11.72 -10.56 12.01
N LYS A 64 -10.79 -10.71 11.06
CA LYS A 64 -10.02 -11.96 10.89
C LYS A 64 -8.91 -12.09 11.92
N ILE A 65 -8.41 -10.97 12.43
CA ILE A 65 -7.38 -10.93 13.47
C ILE A 65 -7.99 -11.23 14.85
N GLN A 66 -9.20 -10.73 15.11
CA GLN A 66 -9.92 -10.97 16.37
C GLN A 66 -10.50 -12.39 16.54
N LYS A 67 -10.52 -13.22 15.48
CA LYS A 67 -10.97 -14.62 15.55
C LYS A 67 -9.89 -15.62 15.94
N LYS A 68 -8.70 -15.14 16.33
CA LYS A 68 -7.69 -15.94 17.03
C LYS A 68 -7.88 -15.73 18.54
N ASP A 69 -8.91 -16.35 19.10
CA ASP A 69 -9.03 -16.77 20.50
C ASP A 69 -10.13 -17.84 20.60
#